data_AF-A0A1S1HRU7-F1
#
_entry.id   AF-A0A1S1HRU7-F1
#
_cell.length_a   1.000
_cell.length_b   1.000
_cell.length_c   1.000
_cell.angle_alpha   90.00
_cell.angle_beta   90.00
_cell.angle_gamma   90.00
#
_symmetry.space_group_name_H-M   'P 1'
#
loop_
_entity.id
_entity.type
_entity.pdbx_description
1 polymer ?
#
loop_
_entity_poly.entity_id
_entity_poly.type
_entity_poly.pdbx_seq_one_letter_code
_entity_poly.pdbx_strand_id
1 'polypeptide(L)'
;MVKIDYIYIPLSQISVDLLLFPSFVFNTKDRNESSINFDMGVDYLIDKNPLNLFPEKEWLIGWLLIFNFTAKQISVLTDMTLSYTEKLTKNVLEKSGIHDRKLYSKVARYIGWDNYIPSFFIRNAYIEI
;
A
#
# COMPACT_ATOMS: atom_id res chain seq x y z
N MET A 1 31.42 19.68 -23.34
CA MET A 1 30.94 19.65 -21.95
C MET A 1 29.43 19.86 -22.01
N VAL A 2 28.63 18.80 -21.86
CA VAL A 2 27.17 18.89 -21.97
C VAL A 2 26.66 19.51 -20.67
N LYS A 3 26.04 20.69 -20.76
CA LYS A 3 25.26 21.25 -19.64
C LYS A 3 23.99 20.43 -19.54
N ILE A 4 23.89 19.64 -18.49
CA ILE A 4 22.65 18.97 -18.11
C ILE A 4 21.90 20.02 -17.28
N ASP A 5 20.91 20.66 -17.90
CA ASP A 5 19.98 21.51 -17.17
C ASP A 5 19.06 20.59 -16.35
N TYR A 6 19.18 20.65 -15.02
CA TYR A 6 18.37 19.85 -14.11
C TYR A 6 16.94 20.40 -14.09
N ILE A 7 16.04 19.77 -14.85
CA ILE A 7 14.60 20.02 -14.76
C ILE A 7 14.11 19.31 -13.50
N TYR A 8 13.78 20.09 -12.46
CA TYR A 8 13.13 19.57 -11.27
C TYR A 8 11.67 19.23 -11.61
N ILE A 9 11.32 17.94 -11.54
CA ILE A 9 9.93 17.49 -11.62
C ILE A 9 9.38 17.45 -10.19
N PRO A 10 8.28 18.16 -9.87
CA PRO A 10 7.59 17.95 -8.61
C PRO A 10 7.01 16.53 -8.61
N LEU A 11 7.64 15.63 -7.85
CA LEU A 11 7.17 14.27 -7.63
C LEU A 11 6.00 14.30 -6.65
N SER A 12 4.86 14.84 -7.07
CA SER A 12 3.73 15.06 -6.17
C SER A 12 2.96 13.79 -5.82
N GLN A 13 3.21 12.64 -6.45
CA GLN A 13 2.40 11.43 -6.24
C GLN A 13 3.14 10.09 -6.41
N ILE A 14 4.34 10.06 -6.98
CA ILE A 14 5.08 8.80 -7.24
C ILE A 14 6.26 8.70 -6.28
N SER A 15 6.37 7.58 -5.57
CA SER A 15 7.48 7.30 -4.67
C SER A 15 8.80 7.39 -5.45
N VAL A 16 9.73 8.25 -4.98
CA VAL A 16 10.98 8.57 -5.69
C VAL A 16 11.78 7.31 -6.02
N ASP A 17 11.75 6.30 -5.15
CA ASP A 17 12.38 5.01 -5.38
C ASP A 17 11.81 4.27 -6.60
N LEU A 18 10.49 4.31 -6.82
CA LEU A 18 9.85 3.70 -8.00
C LEU A 18 10.25 4.38 -9.32
N LEU A 19 10.59 5.67 -9.26
CA LEU A 19 11.04 6.43 -10.43
C LEU A 19 12.54 6.21 -10.72
N LEU A 20 13.35 6.07 -9.67
CA LEU A 20 14.81 6.02 -9.77
C LEU A 20 15.38 4.62 -9.94
N PHE A 21 14.72 3.60 -9.40
CA PHE A 21 15.24 2.23 -9.38
C PHE A 21 14.47 1.31 -10.34
N PRO A 22 15.17 0.44 -11.09
CA PRO A 22 14.52 -0.59 -11.88
C PRO A 22 13.65 -1.52 -11.01
N SER A 23 12.56 -2.04 -11.57
CA SER A 23 11.58 -2.89 -10.85
C SER A 23 12.22 -4.09 -10.15
N PHE A 24 13.29 -4.67 -10.72
CA PHE A 24 13.98 -5.82 -10.14
C PHE A 24 14.55 -5.58 -8.73
N VAL A 25 14.83 -4.32 -8.38
CA VAL A 25 15.32 -3.93 -7.04
C VAL A 25 14.26 -4.17 -5.96
N PHE A 26 12.98 -4.25 -6.36
CA PHE A 26 11.85 -4.47 -5.47
C PHE A 26 11.40 -5.92 -5.39
N ASN A 27 12.08 -6.82 -6.11
CA ASN A 27 11.75 -8.24 -6.11
C ASN A 27 12.13 -8.85 -4.76
N THR A 28 11.12 -9.20 -3.97
CA THR A 28 11.30 -9.97 -2.73
C THR A 28 11.05 -11.45 -2.99
N LYS A 29 11.99 -12.32 -2.58
CA LYS A 29 11.72 -13.77 -2.53
C LYS A 29 10.90 -14.07 -1.29
N ASP A 30 9.77 -14.76 -1.44
CA ASP A 30 9.05 -15.29 -0.30
C ASP A 30 9.80 -16.49 0.33
N ARG A 31 9.29 -17.02 1.45
CA ARG A 31 9.88 -18.18 2.15
C ARG A 31 9.73 -19.51 1.39
N ASN A 32 8.89 -19.57 0.36
CA ASN A 32 8.53 -20.76 -0.40
C ASN A 32 9.06 -20.72 -1.86
N GLU A 33 9.98 -19.80 -2.16
CA GLU A 33 10.49 -19.51 -3.51
C GLU A 33 9.43 -19.03 -4.53
N SER A 34 8.20 -18.76 -4.09
CA SER A 34 7.16 -18.14 -4.90
C SER A 34 7.40 -16.62 -4.89
N SER A 35 8.26 -16.15 -5.80
CA SER A 35 8.55 -14.73 -5.89
C SER A 35 7.42 -14.03 -6.65
N ILE A 36 6.34 -13.67 -5.96
CA ILE A 36 5.54 -12.54 -6.44
C ILE A 36 6.47 -11.34 -6.37
N ASN A 37 6.90 -10.94 -7.54
CA ASN A 37 7.80 -9.82 -7.73
C ASN A 37 6.97 -8.55 -7.95
N PHE A 38 7.62 -7.38 -7.99
CA PHE A 38 6.89 -6.12 -8.09
C PHE A 38 6.00 -6.05 -9.33
N ASP A 39 6.54 -6.44 -10.49
CA ASP A 39 5.83 -6.40 -11.77
C ASP A 39 4.60 -7.32 -11.76
N MET A 40 4.75 -8.56 -11.25
CA MET A 40 3.62 -9.49 -11.09
C MET A 40 2.55 -8.95 -10.14
N GLY A 41 2.95 -8.26 -9.07
CA GLY A 41 2.02 -7.62 -8.14
C GLY A 41 1.24 -6.48 -8.80
N VAL A 42 1.92 -5.66 -9.61
CA VAL A 42 1.29 -4.60 -10.40
C VAL A 42 0.31 -5.20 -11.41
N ASP A 43 0.74 -6.16 -12.23
CA ASP A 43 -0.10 -6.80 -13.24
C ASP A 43 -1.36 -7.44 -12.62
N TYR A 44 -1.24 -8.01 -11.42
CA TYR A 44 -2.37 -8.61 -10.71
C TYR A 44 -3.38 -7.59 -10.16
N LEU A 45 -2.92 -6.39 -9.79
CA LEU A 45 -3.72 -5.40 -9.05
C LEU A 45 -4.14 -4.18 -9.86
N ILE A 46 -3.49 -3.88 -10.98
CA ILE A 46 -3.68 -2.63 -11.74
C ILE A 46 -5.14 -2.39 -12.16
N ASP A 47 -5.86 -3.45 -12.54
CA ASP A 47 -7.25 -3.37 -12.97
C ASP A 47 -8.26 -3.56 -11.82
N LYS A 48 -7.78 -3.71 -10.58
CA LYS A 48 -8.64 -3.92 -9.41
C LYS A 48 -8.90 -2.61 -8.69
N ASN A 49 -10.17 -2.38 -8.38
CA ASN A 49 -10.57 -1.32 -7.47
C ASN A 49 -10.49 -1.81 -6.00
N PRO A 50 -9.74 -1.15 -5.11
CA PRO A 50 -9.58 -1.58 -3.73
C PRO A 50 -10.92 -1.63 -2.97
N LEU A 51 -11.87 -0.75 -3.32
CA LEU A 51 -13.20 -0.68 -2.69
C LEU A 51 -14.09 -1.88 -3.06
N ASN A 52 -13.81 -2.54 -4.19
CA ASN A 52 -14.50 -3.77 -4.60
C ASN A 52 -13.79 -5.02 -4.06
N LEU A 53 -12.48 -4.94 -3.85
CA LEU A 53 -11.66 -6.07 -3.38
C LEU A 53 -11.78 -6.28 -1.87
N PHE A 54 -11.87 -5.19 -1.10
CA PHE A 54 -11.85 -5.21 0.36
C PHE A 54 -13.15 -4.62 0.95
N PRO A 55 -13.78 -5.30 1.91
CA PRO A 55 -14.77 -4.68 2.80
C PRO A 55 -14.18 -3.47 3.53
N GLU A 56 -15.02 -2.52 3.95
CA GLU A 56 -14.60 -1.23 4.52
C GLU A 56 -13.52 -1.34 5.61
N LYS A 57 -13.67 -2.26 6.57
CA LYS A 57 -12.68 -2.46 7.63
C LYS A 57 -11.36 -3.02 7.10
N GLU A 58 -11.39 -3.96 6.16
CA GLU A 58 -10.16 -4.47 5.54
C GLU A 58 -9.50 -3.37 4.71
N TRP A 59 -10.28 -2.55 4.00
CA TRP A 59 -9.74 -1.44 3.24
C TRP A 59 -9.07 -0.39 4.12
N LEU A 60 -9.66 -0.05 5.27
CA LEU A 60 -9.04 0.83 6.26
C LEU A 60 -7.64 0.32 6.68
N ILE A 61 -7.53 -0.98 6.99
CA ILE A 61 -6.24 -1.59 7.31
C ILE A 61 -5.31 -1.54 6.10
N GLY A 62 -5.78 -1.95 4.93
CA GLY A 62 -5.00 -1.95 3.69
C GLY A 62 -4.41 -0.59 3.38
N TRP A 63 -5.23 0.46 3.40
CA TRP A 63 -4.78 1.83 3.21
C TRP A 63 -3.70 2.25 4.22
N LEU A 64 -3.86 1.91 5.51
CA LEU A 64 -2.84 2.18 6.52
C LEU A 64 -1.54 1.37 6.32
N LEU A 65 -1.62 0.15 5.77
CA LEU A 65 -0.44 -0.63 5.40
C LEU A 65 0.34 0.04 4.26
N ILE A 66 -0.33 0.73 3.34
CA ILE A 66 0.32 1.52 2.28
C ILE A 66 1.28 2.56 2.88
N PHE A 67 0.94 3.14 4.04
CA PHE A 67 1.78 4.12 4.76
C PHE A 67 2.71 3.49 5.82
N ASN A 68 2.91 2.18 5.79
CA ASN A 68 3.79 1.45 6.70
C ASN A 68 3.39 1.51 8.20
N PHE A 69 2.11 1.70 8.53
CA PHE A 69 1.62 1.56 9.92
C PHE A 69 1.58 0.10 10.39
N THR A 70 2.24 -0.20 11.51
CA THR A 70 2.23 -1.54 12.13
C THR A 70 0.85 -1.91 12.66
N ALA A 71 0.55 -3.21 12.79
CA ALA A 71 -0.72 -3.67 13.36
C ALA A 71 -1.01 -3.06 14.75
N LYS A 72 0.03 -2.86 15.57
CA LYS A 72 -0.07 -2.17 16.87
C LYS A 72 -0.43 -0.68 16.74
N GLN A 73 0.15 0.03 15.78
CA GLN A 73 -0.21 1.43 15.56
C GLN A 73 -1.63 1.55 15.01
N ILE A 74 -2.00 0.66 14.09
CA ILE A 74 -3.35 0.65 13.52
C ILE A 74 -4.38 0.33 14.60
N SER A 75 -4.13 -0.65 15.46
CA SER A 75 -5.06 -1.03 16.53
C SER A 75 -5.36 0.16 17.46
N VAL A 76 -4.34 0.95 17.80
CA VAL A 76 -4.49 2.18 18.58
C VAL A 76 -5.27 3.26 17.82
N LEU A 77 -4.94 3.47 16.53
CA LEU A 77 -5.59 4.50 15.72
C LEU A 77 -7.08 4.24 15.48
N THR A 78 -7.45 2.97 15.33
CA THR A 78 -8.81 2.58 14.95
C THR A 78 -9.66 2.08 16.12
N ASP A 79 -9.12 2.11 17.35
CA ASP A 79 -9.73 1.53 18.55
C ASP A 79 -10.18 0.06 18.36
N MET A 80 -9.37 -0.72 17.65
CA MET A 80 -9.60 -2.15 17.44
C MET A 80 -8.65 -2.98 18.29
N THR A 81 -9.01 -4.21 18.62
CA THR A 81 -8.07 -5.10 19.30
C THR A 81 -6.94 -5.49 18.37
N LEU A 82 -5.71 -5.60 18.92
CA LEU A 82 -4.53 -5.99 18.14
C LEU A 82 -4.76 -7.29 17.36
N SER A 83 -5.34 -8.31 18.00
CA SER A 83 -5.64 -9.60 17.36
C SER A 83 -6.59 -9.47 16.16
N TYR A 84 -7.60 -8.60 16.26
CA TYR A 84 -8.52 -8.35 15.15
C TYR A 84 -7.82 -7.58 14.02
N THR A 85 -6.99 -6.60 14.35
CA THR A 85 -6.16 -5.87 13.38
C THR A 85 -5.18 -6.78 12.64
N GLU A 86 -4.54 -7.72 13.34
CA GLU A 86 -3.65 -8.73 12.74
C GLU A 86 -4.40 -9.66 11.79
N LYS A 87 -5.61 -10.11 12.18
CA LYS A 87 -6.50 -10.89 11.31
C LYS A 87 -6.85 -10.13 10.03
N LEU A 88 -7.25 -8.86 10.15
CA LEU A 88 -7.57 -8.03 8.97
C LEU A 88 -6.33 -7.77 8.10
N THR A 89 -5.16 -7.55 8.71
CA THR A 89 -3.88 -7.41 7.99
C THR A 89 -3.60 -8.65 7.15
N LYS A 90 -3.75 -9.84 7.74
CA LYS A 90 -3.58 -11.11 7.02
C LYS A 90 -4.56 -11.23 5.85
N ASN A 91 -5.84 -10.94 6.07
CA ASN A 91 -6.86 -10.97 5.02
C ASN A 91 -6.51 -10.05 3.85
N VAL A 92 -6.04 -8.82 4.12
CA VAL A 92 -5.65 -7.87 3.08
C VAL A 92 -4.51 -8.43 2.22
N LEU A 93 -3.46 -8.93 2.87
CA LEU A 93 -2.31 -9.49 2.18
C LEU A 93 -2.71 -10.73 1.34
N GLU A 94 -3.55 -11.61 1.88
CA GLU A 94 -4.07 -12.78 1.15
C GLU A 94 -4.92 -12.39 -0.07
N LYS A 95 -5.89 -11.48 0.08
CA LYS A 95 -6.75 -11.03 -1.03
C LYS A 95 -6.00 -10.23 -2.09
N SER A 96 -4.95 -9.52 -1.68
CA SER A 96 -4.07 -8.82 -2.62
C SER A 96 -3.15 -9.77 -3.39
N GLY A 97 -3.00 -11.02 -2.94
CA GLY A 97 -1.98 -11.95 -3.42
C GLY A 97 -0.56 -11.58 -2.99
N ILE A 98 -0.34 -10.47 -2.29
CA ILE A 98 0.97 -9.97 -1.91
C ILE A 98 1.16 -10.18 -0.40
N HIS A 99 1.93 -11.22 -0.03
CA HIS A 99 2.17 -11.56 1.38
C HIS A 99 3.27 -10.72 2.05
N ASP A 100 4.15 -10.08 1.26
CA ASP A 100 5.14 -9.16 1.78
C ASP A 100 4.53 -7.75 1.91
N ARG A 101 4.51 -7.24 3.14
CA ARG A 101 3.91 -5.95 3.45
C ARG A 101 4.62 -4.75 2.79
N LYS A 102 5.94 -4.82 2.63
CA LYS A 102 6.70 -3.75 1.95
C LYS A 102 6.41 -3.76 0.46
N LEU A 103 6.33 -4.95 -0.14
CA LEU A 103 5.94 -5.12 -1.54
C LEU A 103 4.51 -4.61 -1.76
N TYR A 104 3.56 -4.98 -0.88
CA TYR A 104 2.18 -4.49 -0.93
C TYR A 104 2.14 -2.96 -0.93
N SER A 105 2.84 -2.32 0.02
CA SER A 105 2.91 -0.85 0.11
C SER A 105 3.42 -0.23 -1.19
N LYS A 106 4.48 -0.78 -1.79
CA LYS A 106 5.05 -0.27 -3.03
C LYS A 106 4.13 -0.42 -4.22
N VAL A 107 3.59 -1.62 -4.43
CA VAL A 107 2.66 -1.91 -5.53
C VAL A 107 1.42 -1.03 -5.40
N ALA A 108 0.82 -0.96 -4.21
CA ALA A 108 -0.39 -0.17 -3.99
C ALA A 108 -0.17 1.33 -4.24
N ARG A 109 0.97 1.90 -3.82
CA ARG A 109 1.31 3.30 -4.18
C ARG A 109 1.53 3.48 -5.68
N TYR A 110 2.24 2.55 -6.32
CA TYR A 110 2.51 2.63 -7.75
C TYR A 110 1.23 2.71 -8.59
N ILE A 111 0.22 1.93 -8.21
CA ILE A 111 -1.09 1.92 -8.88
C ILE A 111 -2.08 2.96 -8.31
N GLY A 112 -1.63 3.85 -7.43
CA GLY A 112 -2.41 4.99 -6.92
C GLY A 112 -3.52 4.63 -5.94
N TRP A 113 -3.45 3.49 -5.26
CA TRP A 113 -4.46 3.07 -4.27
C TRP A 113 -4.49 3.93 -3.00
N ASP A 114 -3.42 4.68 -2.73
CA ASP A 114 -3.37 5.68 -1.66
C ASP A 114 -4.36 6.84 -1.85
N ASN A 115 -4.82 7.08 -3.08
CA ASN A 115 -5.85 8.09 -3.37
C ASN A 115 -7.28 7.67 -2.92
N TYR A 116 -7.50 6.41 -2.54
CA TYR A 116 -8.81 5.90 -2.14
C TYR A 116 -8.98 5.96 -0.61
N ILE A 117 -9.19 7.17 -0.08
CA ILE A 117 -9.23 7.44 1.37
C ILE A 117 -10.40 6.67 2.04
N PRO A 118 -10.16 5.88 3.10
CA PRO A 118 -11.21 5.24 3.87
C PRO A 118 -12.18 6.26 4.51
N SER A 119 -13.47 5.97 4.40
CA SER A 119 -14.58 6.72 5.03
C SER A 119 -14.40 6.97 6.53
N PHE A 120 -13.69 6.08 7.23
CA PHE A 120 -13.32 6.23 8.64
C PHE A 120 -12.70 7.61 8.94
N PHE A 121 -11.74 8.05 8.11
CA PHE A 121 -11.04 9.32 8.34
C PHE A 121 -11.93 10.53 8.03
N ILE A 122 -12.78 10.40 7.02
CA ILE A 122 -13.71 11.47 6.64
C ILE A 122 -14.72 11.67 7.77
N ARG A 123 -15.31 10.60 8.31
CA ARG A 123 -16.30 10.67 9.39
C ARG A 123 -15.72 11.27 10.67
N ASN A 124 -14.49 10.88 11.04
CA ASN A 124 -13.85 11.42 12.25
C ASN A 124 -13.47 12.89 12.09
N ALA A 125 -13.05 13.33 10.91
CA ALA A 125 -12.73 14.73 10.65
C ALA A 125 -13.95 15.67 10.81
N TYR A 126 -15.16 15.19 10.51
CA TYR A 126 -16.39 15.98 10.68
C TYR A 126 -16.95 15.98 12.11
N ILE A 127 -16.41 15.19 13.03
CA ILE A 127 -16.84 15.16 14.44
C ILE A 127 -16.00 16.14 15.28
N GLU A 128 -14.83 16.56 14.79
CA GLU A 128 -13.92 17.49 15.47
C GLU A 128 -14.06 18.96 15.01
N ILE A 129 -15.04 19.28 14.14
CA ILE A 129 -15.35 20.67 13.69
C ILE A 129 -16.62 21.17 14.36
#